data_AF-A0A532DNE9-F1
#
_entry.id   AF-A0A532DNE9-F1
#
_cell.length_a   1.000
_cell.length_b   1.000
_cell.length_c   1.000
_cell.angle_alpha   90.00
_cell.angle_beta   90.00
_cell.angle_gamma   90.00
#
_symmetry.space_group_name_H-M   'P 1'
#
loop_
_entity.id
_entity.type
_entity.pdbx_description
1 polymer ?
#
loop_
_entity_poly.entity_id
_entity_poly.type
_entity_poly.pdbx_seq_one_letter_code
_entity_poly.pdbx_strand_id
1 'polypeptide(L)'
;MALYKPPVSFLRASDLPGDKDTIVTIQSVTEEDLRYGTRPGKKPVLWFKELESGFALNVGNGNVVVGLFGYEMDNWAGRKIALYIDPNVEFNGERVSAIRVRSHVIPDAL
;
A
#
# COMPACT_ATOMS: atom_id res chain seq x y z
N MET A 1 -15.19 -5.53 24.58
CA MET A 1 -13.95 -4.92 25.13
C MET A 1 -13.25 -4.21 23.98
N ALA A 2 -13.22 -2.88 23.98
CA ALA A 2 -12.54 -2.12 22.92
C ALA A 2 -11.05 -2.04 23.28
N LEU A 3 -10.19 -2.60 22.43
CA LEU A 3 -8.74 -2.44 22.57
C LEU A 3 -8.38 -1.03 22.11
N TYR A 4 -7.50 -0.36 22.88
CA TYR A 4 -6.88 0.89 22.47
C TYR A 4 -6.15 0.68 21.13
N LYS A 5 -6.62 1.35 20.07
CA LYS A 5 -5.96 1.40 18.76
C LYS A 5 -5.06 2.65 18.72
N PRO A 6 -3.73 2.52 18.56
CA PRO A 6 -2.88 3.67 18.31
C PRO A 6 -3.32 4.38 17.01
N PRO A 7 -3.02 5.69 16.88
CA PRO A 7 -3.48 6.49 15.75
C PRO A 7 -2.84 5.95 14.47
N VAL A 8 -3.64 5.25 13.65
CA VAL A 8 -3.34 4.80 12.28
C VAL A 8 -1.93 4.20 12.06
N SER A 9 -1.85 2.87 12.06
CA SER A 9 -0.62 2.18 11.64
C SER A 9 -0.54 2.10 10.11
N PHE A 10 0.65 2.41 9.55
CA PHE A 10 0.95 2.21 8.14
C PHE A 10 1.82 0.97 7.96
N LEU A 11 1.57 0.22 6.88
CA LEU A 11 2.30 -1.01 6.59
C LEU A 11 3.80 -0.75 6.39
N ARG A 12 4.61 -1.57 7.07
CA ARG A 12 6.05 -1.73 6.89
C ARG A 12 6.32 -3.09 6.27
N ALA A 13 7.47 -3.24 5.60
CA ALA A 13 7.85 -4.52 5.00
C ALA A 13 7.79 -5.69 6.01
N SER A 14 8.18 -5.45 7.28
CA SER A 14 8.09 -6.44 8.35
C SER A 14 6.67 -6.95 8.68
N ASP A 15 5.64 -6.24 8.24
CA ASP A 15 4.23 -6.58 8.53
C ASP A 15 3.67 -7.57 7.50
N LEU A 16 4.39 -7.84 6.40
CA LEU A 16 3.99 -8.77 5.36
C LEU A 16 4.87 -10.04 5.36
N PRO A 17 4.35 -11.19 4.92
CA PRO A 17 5.16 -12.35 4.60
C PRO A 17 6.23 -12.02 3.55
N GLY A 18 7.48 -12.42 3.80
CA GLY A 18 8.59 -12.13 2.87
C GLY A 18 8.73 -13.10 1.70
N ASP A 19 8.03 -14.23 1.74
CA ASP A 19 8.16 -15.34 0.78
C ASP A 19 6.95 -15.50 -0.14
N LYS A 20 5.88 -14.73 0.07
CA LYS A 20 4.64 -14.82 -0.71
C LYS A 20 3.93 -13.48 -0.87
N ASP A 21 3.09 -13.41 -1.90
CA ASP A 21 2.23 -12.27 -2.14
C ASP A 21 1.10 -12.22 -1.09
N THR A 22 0.78 -11.00 -0.66
CA THR A 22 -0.37 -10.69 0.19
C THR A 22 -1.45 -10.07 -0.68
N ILE A 23 -2.49 -10.85 -0.97
CA ILE A 23 -3.64 -10.38 -1.75
C ILE A 23 -4.58 -9.62 -0.82
N VAL A 24 -4.91 -8.39 -1.19
CA VAL A 24 -5.77 -7.50 -0.42
C VAL A 24 -6.79 -6.80 -1.30
N THR A 25 -7.96 -6.55 -0.74
CA THR A 25 -9.05 -5.81 -1.35
C THR A 25 -9.04 -4.38 -0.84
N ILE A 26 -8.92 -3.41 -1.75
CA ILE A 26 -8.98 -1.98 -1.40
C ILE A 26 -10.37 -1.68 -0.84
N GLN A 27 -10.44 -1.27 0.42
CA GLN A 27 -11.66 -0.85 1.09
C GLN A 27 -11.95 0.63 0.79
N SER A 28 -10.93 1.48 0.89
CA SER A 28 -11.04 2.93 0.65
C SER A 28 -9.67 3.54 0.36
N VAL A 29 -9.67 4.78 -0.13
CA VAL A 29 -8.47 5.60 -0.31
C VAL A 29 -8.65 6.89 0.49
N THR A 30 -7.64 7.29 1.27
CA THR A 30 -7.64 8.58 1.99
C THR A 30 -6.40 9.40 1.65
N GLU A 31 -6.47 10.72 1.79
CA GLU A 31 -5.29 11.60 1.76
C GLU A 31 -4.80 11.83 3.19
N GLU A 32 -3.64 11.29 3.55
CA GLU A 32 -3.03 11.47 4.87
C GLU A 32 -1.82 12.42 4.79
N ASP A 33 -1.64 13.29 5.80
CA ASP A 33 -0.42 14.11 5.94
C ASP A 33 0.72 13.24 6.48
N LEU A 34 1.48 12.64 5.57
CA LEU A 34 2.62 11.77 5.89
C LEU A 34 3.92 12.54 5.78
N ARG A 35 4.34 13.10 6.90
CA ARG A 35 5.60 13.83 7.01
C ARG A 35 6.78 12.87 6.93
N TYR A 36 7.64 13.08 5.95
CA TYR A 36 8.97 12.49 5.90
C TYR A 36 10.00 13.60 6.11
N GLY A 37 10.53 13.72 7.33
CA GLY A 37 11.38 14.84 7.71
C GLY A 37 10.62 16.17 7.70
N THR A 38 11.18 17.20 7.05
CA THR A 38 10.60 18.56 6.98
C THR A 38 9.67 18.79 5.80
N ARG A 39 9.51 17.83 4.88
CA ARG A 39 8.69 18.01 3.69
C ARG A 39 7.23 17.67 4.00
N PRO A 40 6.29 18.63 3.93
CA PRO A 40 4.87 18.32 3.94
C PRO A 40 4.55 17.50 2.69
N GLY A 41 3.74 16.47 2.84
CA GLY A 41 3.42 15.57 1.74
C GLY A 41 2.14 14.82 2.06
N LYS A 42 1.02 15.36 1.61
CA LYS A 42 -0.20 14.58 1.49
C LYS A 42 0.08 13.40 0.57
N LYS A 43 -0.27 12.20 1.01
CA LYS A 43 -0.14 10.98 0.21
C LYS A 43 -1.45 10.23 0.20
N PRO A 44 -1.84 9.64 -0.95
CA PRO A 44 -2.89 8.64 -0.97
C PRO A 44 -2.49 7.43 -0.14
N VAL A 45 -3.40 6.97 0.71
CA VAL A 45 -3.26 5.77 1.53
C VAL A 45 -4.38 4.80 1.16
N LEU A 46 -4.01 3.58 0.81
CA LEU A 46 -4.96 2.50 0.56
C LEU A 46 -5.28 1.80 1.88
N TRP A 47 -6.56 1.66 2.20
CA TRP A 47 -7.03 0.83 3.31
C TRP A 47 -7.59 -0.47 2.77
N PHE A 48 -7.47 -1.56 3.51
CA PHE A 48 -7.82 -2.89 3.02
C PHE A 48 -8.82 -3.60 3.92
N LYS A 49 -9.58 -4.53 3.37
CA LYS A 49 -10.50 -5.37 4.15
C LYS A 49 -9.76 -6.38 5.03
N GLU A 50 -8.60 -6.85 4.58
CA GLU A 50 -7.84 -7.94 5.18
C GLU A 50 -6.78 -7.45 6.18
N LEU A 51 -6.45 -6.16 6.18
CA LEU A 51 -5.39 -5.57 7.00
C LEU A 51 -5.91 -4.37 7.79
N GLU A 52 -5.50 -4.26 9.05
CA GLU A 52 -5.86 -3.10 9.88
C GLU A 52 -5.00 -1.86 9.61
N SER A 53 -3.87 -2.02 8.91
CA SER A 53 -2.94 -0.94 8.59
C SER A 53 -3.08 -0.45 7.15
N GLY A 54 -2.93 0.86 6.94
CA GLY A 54 -3.00 1.49 5.62
C GLY A 54 -1.69 1.37 4.86
N PHE A 55 -1.76 1.38 3.53
CA PHE A 55 -0.59 1.41 2.66
C PHE A 55 -0.42 2.78 2.02
N ALA A 56 0.56 3.53 2.53
CA ALA A 56 0.95 4.81 1.98
C ALA A 56 1.62 4.66 0.60
N LEU A 57 1.00 5.23 -0.43
CA LEU A 57 1.55 5.15 -1.77
C LEU A 57 2.75 6.09 -1.92
N ASN A 58 3.88 5.51 -2.34
CA ASN A 58 4.94 6.26 -3.01
C ASN A 58 4.63 6.34 -4.51
N VAL A 59 5.36 7.20 -5.23
CA VAL A 59 5.14 7.42 -6.68
C VAL A 59 5.21 6.12 -7.48
N GLY A 60 6.16 5.22 -7.18
CA GLY A 60 6.30 3.96 -7.90
C GLY A 60 5.07 3.04 -7.72
N ASN A 61 4.62 2.86 -6.48
CA ASN A 61 3.45 2.04 -6.19
C ASN A 61 2.15 2.69 -6.71
N GLY A 62 2.03 4.02 -6.60
CA GLY A 62 0.91 4.77 -7.15
C GLY A 62 0.79 4.63 -8.66
N ASN A 63 1.91 4.73 -9.39
CA ASN A 63 1.92 4.53 -10.84
C ASN A 63 1.50 3.11 -11.25
N VAL A 64 1.85 2.09 -10.46
CA VAL A 64 1.39 0.71 -10.72
C VAL A 64 -0.12 0.61 -10.52
N VAL A 65 -0.67 1.15 -9.43
CA VAL A 65 -2.12 1.10 -9.17
C VAL A 65 -2.90 1.88 -10.25
N VAL A 66 -2.39 3.04 -10.68
CA VAL A 66 -2.94 3.79 -11.82
C VAL A 66 -2.90 2.96 -13.10
N GLY A 67 -1.81 2.24 -13.37
CA GLY A 67 -1.71 1.34 -14.53
C GLY A 67 -2.73 0.19 -14.50
N LEU A 68 -3.15 -0.23 -13.30
CA LEU A 68 -4.14 -1.30 -13.13
C LEU A 68 -5.58 -0.81 -13.22
N PHE A 69 -5.89 0.35 -12.62
CA PHE A 69 -7.28 0.80 -12.36
C PHE A 69 -7.60 2.20 -12.88
N GLY A 70 -6.65 2.89 -13.51
CA GLY A 70 -6.80 4.27 -13.98
C GLY A 70 -6.54 5.31 -12.87
N TYR A 71 -6.61 6.59 -13.25
CA TYR A 71 -6.29 7.72 -12.37
C TYR A 71 -7.39 8.07 -11.35
N GLU A 72 -8.63 7.62 -11.58
CA GLU A 72 -9.75 7.94 -10.70
C GLU A 72 -9.72 7.05 -9.45
N MET A 73 -9.28 7.60 -8.32
CA MET A 73 -9.08 6.86 -7.08
C MET A 73 -10.39 6.35 -6.48
N ASP A 74 -11.50 7.05 -6.71
CA ASP A 74 -12.81 6.63 -6.23
C ASP A 74 -13.23 5.27 -6.82
N ASN A 75 -12.69 4.91 -8.00
CA ASN A 75 -12.94 3.63 -8.66
C ASN A 75 -12.06 2.48 -8.15
N TRP A 76 -11.12 2.74 -7.23
CA TRP A 76 -10.21 1.71 -6.73
C TRP A 76 -10.84 0.87 -5.63
N ALA A 77 -11.87 1.37 -4.93
CA ALA A 77 -12.58 0.61 -3.91
C ALA A 77 -13.18 -0.69 -4.48
N GLY A 78 -13.01 -1.78 -3.75
CA GLY A 78 -13.43 -3.13 -4.15
C GLY A 78 -12.45 -3.87 -5.05
N ARG A 79 -11.43 -3.20 -5.62
CA ARG A 79 -10.42 -3.85 -6.45
C ARG A 79 -9.38 -4.59 -5.60
N LYS A 80 -8.85 -5.70 -6.12
CA LYS A 80 -7.79 -6.47 -5.47
C LYS A 80 -6.41 -6.14 -6.03
N ILE A 81 -5.42 -6.07 -5.16
CA ILE A 81 -4.00 -5.97 -5.51
C ILE A 81 -3.21 -7.04 -4.76
N ALA A 82 -2.05 -7.40 -5.31
CA ALA A 82 -1.08 -8.24 -4.63
C ALA A 82 0.11 -7.40 -4.17
N LEU A 83 0.37 -7.42 -2.87
CA LEU A 83 1.53 -6.80 -2.24
C LEU A 83 2.65 -7.83 -2.05
N TYR A 84 3.89 -7.44 -2.32
CA TYR A 84 5.06 -8.29 -2.06
C TYR A 84 6.22 -7.45 -1.55
N ILE A 85 7.21 -8.10 -0.92
CA ILE A 85 8.44 -7.44 -0.46
C ILE A 85 9.51 -7.58 -1.53
N ASP A 86 10.06 -6.45 -1.96
CA ASP A 86 11.30 -6.41 -2.74
C ASP A 86 12.47 -6.04 -1.81
N PRO A 87 13.42 -6.95 -1.57
CA PRO A 87 14.55 -6.69 -0.67
C PRO A 87 15.65 -5.82 -1.28
N ASN A 88 15.60 -5.50 -2.57
CA ASN A 88 16.70 -4.86 -3.32
C ASN A 88 16.34 -3.47 -3.86
N VAL A 89 15.46 -2.74 -3.20
CA VAL A 89 15.08 -1.39 -3.63
C VAL A 89 16.17 -0.39 -3.24
N GLU A 90 16.68 0.36 -4.22
CA GLU A 90 17.57 1.49 -3.94
C GLU A 90 16.77 2.69 -3.44
N PHE A 91 17.13 3.20 -2.27
CA PHE A 91 16.57 4.40 -1.68
C PHE A 91 17.70 5.22 -1.05
N ASN A 92 17.87 6.45 -1.55
CA ASN A 92 18.88 7.38 -1.05
C ASN A 92 20.33 6.82 -1.06
N GLY A 93 20.67 6.01 -2.07
CA GLY A 93 21.99 5.39 -2.21
C GLY A 93 22.20 4.11 -1.40
N GLU A 94 21.19 3.66 -0.64
CA GLU A 94 21.22 2.41 0.13
C GLU A 94 20.22 1.39 -0.43
N ARG A 95 20.51 0.10 -0.25
CA ARG A 95 19.56 -0.98 -0.55
C ARG A 95 18.69 -1.23 0.68
N VAL A 96 17.38 -1.12 0.50
CA VAL A 96 16.38 -1.33 1.54
C VAL A 96 15.29 -2.29 1.07
N SER A 97 14.63 -2.97 2.00
CA SER A 97 13.41 -3.72 1.71
C SER A 97 12.20 -2.78 1.62
N ALA A 98 11.38 -2.96 0.58
CA ALA A 98 10.18 -2.15 0.39
C ALA A 98 8.97 -3.00 -0.03
N ILE A 99 7.78 -2.56 0.36
CA ILE A 99 6.52 -3.12 -0.14
C ILE A 99 6.26 -2.60 -1.55
N ARG A 100 5.93 -3.51 -2.46
CA ARG A 100 5.60 -3.25 -3.87
C ARG A 100 4.26 -3.85 -4.25
N VAL A 101 3.64 -3.26 -5.26
CA VAL A 101 2.40 -3.75 -5.88
C VAL A 101 2.76 -4.55 -7.13
N ARG A 102 2.17 -5.74 -7.31
CA ARG A 102 2.27 -6.49 -8.57
C ARG A 102 1.58 -5.73 -9.70
N SER A 103 2.17 -5.72 -10.89
CA SER A 103 1.65 -4.99 -12.06
C SER A 103 0.65 -5.79 -12.90
N HIS A 104 -0.14 -6.66 -12.28
CA HIS A 104 -1.23 -7.37 -12.94
C HIS A 104 -2.48 -7.38 -12.06
N VAL A 105 -3.64 -7.47 -12.70
CA VAL A 105 -4.93 -7.58 -11.98
C VAL A 105 -5.01 -8.92 -11.26
N ILE A 106 -5.65 -8.92 -10.10
CA ILE A 106 -6.00 -10.15 -9.37
C ILE A 106 -7.47 -10.41 -9.64
N PRO A 107 -7.81 -11.50 -10.38
CA PRO A 107 -9.21 -11.83 -10.61
C PRO A 107 -9.89 -12.20 -9.30
N ASP A 108 -11.19 -11.94 -9.22
CA ASP A 108 -12.00 -12.56 -8.18
C ASP A 108 -11.99 -14.07 -8.39
N ALA A 109 -11.89 -14.83 -7.30
CA ALA A 109 -12.07 -16.27 -7.36
C ALA A 109 -13.49 -16.53 -7.91
N LEU A 110 -13.57 -17.33 -8.97
CA LEU A 110 -14.83 -17.78 -9.58
C LEU A 110 -15.65 -18.60 -8.57
#